data_AF-A0A258SLA6-F1
#
_entry.id   AF-A0A258SLA6-F1
#
_cell.length_a   1.000
_cell.length_b   1.000
_cell.length_c   1.000
_cell.angle_alpha   90.00
_cell.angle_beta   90.00
_cell.angle_gamma   90.00
#
_symmetry.space_group_name_H-M   'P 1'
#
loop_
_entity.id
_entity.type
_entity.pdbx_description
1 polymer ?
#
loop_
_entity_poly.entity_id
_entity_poly.type
_entity_poly.pdbx_seq_one_letter_code
_entity_poly.pdbx_strand_id
1 'polypeptide(L)'
;MRTMIKFKSINAALKQSTQLLKPMTWALLAAGMLSVNACATKKTNEAPLIMATAPDAASASEAEKSVQPEFIYRYLVGEVSGQRGDIATSGAIFYDLARTERDARLAERAAKIAAYGNITNLAAPAIKLWAELDPDSTEAQQAMTEMLIATGRLEDTKP
;
A
#
# COMPACT_ATOMS: atom_id res chain seq x y z
N MET A 1 -67.81 -30.67 13.87
CA MET A 1 -66.86 -31.11 12.82
C MET A 1 -66.63 -29.97 11.83
N ARG A 2 -65.66 -29.07 12.11
CA ARG A 2 -65.14 -27.95 11.26
C ARG A 2 -64.29 -27.11 12.22
N THR A 3 -62.95 -27.09 12.13
CA THR A 3 -62.21 -26.06 11.38
C THR A 3 -60.71 -26.45 11.26
N MET A 4 -60.35 -27.36 10.36
CA MET A 4 -58.94 -27.65 10.01
C MET A 4 -58.60 -27.22 8.57
N ILE A 5 -58.91 -25.97 8.20
CA ILE A 5 -58.66 -25.48 6.82
C ILE A 5 -57.71 -24.27 6.78
N LYS A 6 -57.45 -23.56 7.88
CA LYS A 6 -56.72 -22.28 7.79
C LYS A 6 -55.19 -22.33 7.95
N PHE A 7 -54.59 -23.42 8.41
CA PHE A 7 -53.14 -23.42 8.67
C PHE A 7 -52.28 -23.62 7.41
N LYS A 8 -52.73 -24.45 6.47
CA LYS A 8 -51.93 -24.80 5.26
C LYS A 8 -51.78 -23.63 4.28
N SER A 9 -52.75 -22.72 4.23
CA SER A 9 -52.75 -21.56 3.32
C SER A 9 -51.76 -20.47 3.72
N ILE A 10 -51.44 -20.35 5.01
CA ILE A 10 -50.58 -19.25 5.52
C ILE A 10 -49.11 -19.55 5.21
N ASN A 11 -48.69 -20.81 5.36
CA ASN A 11 -47.30 -21.22 5.09
C ASN A 11 -46.94 -21.21 3.60
N ALA A 12 -47.92 -21.33 2.70
CA ALA A 12 -47.69 -21.25 1.25
C ALA A 12 -47.41 -19.82 0.77
N ALA A 13 -48.07 -18.81 1.37
CA ALA A 13 -47.94 -17.41 0.98
C ALA A 13 -46.57 -16.81 1.37
N LEU A 14 -45.99 -17.21 2.50
CA LEU A 14 -44.64 -16.76 2.91
C LEU A 14 -43.52 -17.35 2.03
N LYS A 15 -43.71 -18.56 1.50
CA LYS A 15 -42.71 -19.22 0.64
C LYS A 15 -42.65 -18.59 -0.77
N GLN A 16 -43.73 -17.94 -1.20
CA GLN A 16 -43.83 -17.35 -2.53
C GLN A 16 -43.16 -15.96 -2.61
N SER A 17 -43.17 -15.16 -1.54
CA SER A 17 -42.53 -13.83 -1.53
C SER A 17 -41.00 -13.90 -1.61
N THR A 18 -40.40 -14.95 -1.06
CA THR A 18 -38.93 -15.15 -1.06
C THR A 18 -38.39 -15.74 -2.35
N GLN A 19 -39.24 -16.26 -3.25
CA GLN A 19 -38.82 -16.83 -4.54
C GLN A 19 -38.84 -15.83 -5.70
N LEU A 20 -39.48 -14.67 -5.54
CA LEU A 20 -39.53 -13.64 -6.59
C LEU A 20 -38.40 -12.60 -6.51
N LEU A 21 -37.56 -12.63 -5.47
CA LEU A 21 -36.42 -11.71 -5.30
C LEU A 21 -35.08 -12.29 -5.81
N LYS A 22 -35.00 -13.60 -6.05
CA LYS A 22 -33.75 -14.29 -6.42
C LYS A 22 -33.28 -14.13 -7.89
N PRO A 23 -34.10 -13.87 -8.91
CA PRO A 23 -33.57 -13.66 -10.25
C PRO A 23 -33.00 -12.24 -10.45
N MET A 24 -33.41 -11.26 -9.62
CA MET A 24 -32.93 -9.87 -9.71
C MET A 24 -31.50 -9.71 -9.21
N THR A 25 -31.06 -10.53 -8.24
CA THR A 25 -29.70 -10.45 -7.68
C THR A 25 -28.63 -11.10 -8.57
N TRP A 26 -29.02 -11.99 -9.49
CA TRP A 26 -28.10 -12.58 -10.47
C TRP A 26 -27.89 -11.69 -11.70
N ALA A 27 -28.88 -10.85 -12.05
CA ALA A 27 -28.77 -9.91 -13.17
C ALA A 27 -27.88 -8.69 -12.86
N LEU A 28 -27.72 -8.32 -11.58
CA LEU A 28 -26.82 -7.23 -11.15
C LEU A 28 -25.35 -7.66 -11.02
N LEU A 29 -25.05 -8.96 -11.00
CA LEU A 29 -23.68 -9.50 -10.91
C LEU A 29 -23.03 -9.73 -12.29
N ALA A 30 -23.79 -9.75 -13.37
CA ALA A 30 -23.28 -10.04 -14.72
C ALA A 30 -22.97 -8.79 -15.58
N ALA A 31 -23.37 -7.59 -15.14
CA ALA A 31 -23.21 -6.36 -15.94
C ALA A 31 -22.00 -5.48 -15.57
N GLY A 32 -21.24 -5.84 -14.54
CA GLY A 32 -20.05 -5.09 -14.10
C GLY A 32 -18.72 -5.55 -14.72
N MET A 33 -18.75 -6.56 -15.59
CA MET A 33 -17.56 -7.26 -16.07
C MET A 33 -17.15 -6.85 -17.49
N LEU A 34 -17.28 -5.56 -17.83
CA LEU A 34 -16.74 -5.03 -19.08
C LEU A 34 -16.54 -3.51 -18.99
N SER A 35 -15.36 -3.08 -18.53
CA SER A 35 -14.65 -1.87 -18.97
C SER A 35 -13.56 -1.48 -17.95
N VAL A 36 -12.30 -1.70 -18.29
CA VAL A 36 -11.23 -0.68 -18.43
C VAL A 36 -9.93 -1.46 -18.72
N ASN A 37 -9.69 -1.79 -19.99
CA ASN A 37 -8.35 -2.00 -20.51
C ASN A 37 -8.20 -0.98 -21.65
N ALA A 38 -7.88 0.25 -21.29
CA ALA A 38 -7.45 1.28 -22.22
C ALA A 38 -6.05 1.73 -21.82
N CYS A 39 -5.04 0.94 -22.17
CA CYS A 39 -3.67 1.44 -22.28
C CYS A 39 -3.63 2.37 -23.50
N ALA A 40 -3.81 3.68 -23.28
CA ALA A 40 -3.48 4.67 -24.28
C ALA A 40 -1.95 4.71 -24.42
N THR A 41 -1.44 4.03 -25.44
CA THR A 41 -0.06 4.18 -25.90
C THR A 41 0.09 5.60 -26.46
N LYS A 42 0.71 6.50 -25.69
CA LYS A 42 1.20 7.76 -26.26
C LYS A 42 2.47 7.42 -27.04
N LYS A 43 2.36 7.46 -28.36
CA LYS A 43 3.48 7.46 -29.30
C LYS A 43 4.36 8.68 -28.99
N THR A 44 5.41 8.48 -28.21
CA THR A 44 6.50 9.45 -28.09
C THR A 44 7.33 9.40 -29.36
N ASN A 45 7.49 10.59 -29.91
CA ASN A 45 8.22 10.93 -31.11
C ASN A 45 9.66 10.41 -31.01
N GLU A 46 10.11 9.62 -31.98
CA GLU A 46 11.54 9.41 -32.23
C GLU A 46 12.12 10.75 -32.69
N ALA A 47 12.97 11.35 -31.85
CA ALA A 47 13.92 12.36 -32.26
C ALA A 47 15.30 11.70 -32.38
N PRO A 48 16.14 12.10 -33.36
CA PRO A 48 17.30 11.33 -33.77
C PRO A 48 18.40 11.37 -32.72
N LEU A 49 19.21 10.29 -32.70
CA LEU A 49 20.47 10.21 -31.97
C LEU A 49 21.46 11.25 -32.49
N ILE A 50 21.48 12.43 -31.86
CA ILE A 50 22.59 13.37 -31.98
C ILE A 50 23.65 12.92 -30.97
N MET A 51 24.74 12.34 -31.47
CA MET A 51 26.00 12.28 -30.73
C MET A 51 26.42 13.70 -30.39
N ALA A 52 26.34 14.08 -29.12
CA ALA A 52 26.92 15.31 -28.60
C ALA A 52 28.01 14.96 -27.57
N THR A 53 29.23 15.23 -27.99
CA THR A 53 30.43 15.42 -27.17
C THR A 53 30.11 16.12 -25.84
N ALA A 54 30.50 15.50 -24.74
CA ALA A 54 30.78 16.19 -23.47
C ALA A 54 32.28 16.59 -23.45
N PRO A 55 32.73 17.59 -22.67
CA PRO A 55 32.04 18.16 -21.51
C PRO A 55 32.00 19.70 -21.47
N ASP A 56 30.91 20.27 -20.95
CA ASP A 56 31.00 21.56 -20.27
C ASP A 56 30.53 21.35 -18.82
N ALA A 57 31.49 21.53 -17.93
CA ALA A 57 31.36 21.37 -16.50
C ALA A 57 31.15 22.75 -15.90
N ALA A 58 29.88 23.13 -15.67
CA ALA A 58 29.50 24.14 -14.68
C ALA A 58 27.98 24.34 -14.67
N SER A 59 27.26 23.60 -13.82
CA SER A 59 26.14 24.12 -13.01
C SER A 59 25.52 22.99 -12.18
N ALA A 60 25.16 23.31 -10.94
CA ALA A 60 24.56 22.47 -9.90
C ALA A 60 25.51 21.47 -9.21
N SER A 61 26.23 22.00 -8.22
CA SER A 61 26.71 21.23 -7.07
C SER A 61 25.51 20.78 -6.22
N GLU A 62 24.78 19.77 -6.69
CA GLU A 62 24.26 18.77 -5.78
C GLU A 62 25.38 17.74 -5.67
N ALA A 63 25.85 17.47 -4.46
CA ALA A 63 26.84 16.44 -4.24
C ALA A 63 26.29 15.14 -4.85
N GLU A 64 26.83 14.74 -6.01
CA GLU A 64 26.56 13.45 -6.61
C GLU A 64 27.10 12.41 -5.64
N LYS A 65 26.28 12.06 -4.65
CA LYS A 65 26.54 10.99 -3.71
C LYS A 65 26.53 9.74 -4.58
N SER A 66 27.71 9.33 -5.01
CA SER A 66 27.91 8.13 -5.83
C SER A 66 27.13 6.99 -5.19
N VAL A 67 26.09 6.51 -5.86
CA VAL A 67 25.24 5.47 -5.30
C VAL A 67 26.07 4.20 -5.22
N GLN A 68 26.29 3.71 -4.00
CA GLN A 68 27.12 2.53 -3.79
C GLN A 68 26.45 1.29 -4.42
N PRO A 69 27.17 0.44 -5.18
CA PRO A 69 26.59 -0.76 -5.78
C PRO A 69 25.88 -1.67 -4.75
N GLU A 70 26.40 -1.71 -3.52
CA GLU A 70 25.79 -2.45 -2.42
C GLU A 70 24.40 -1.90 -2.03
N PHE A 71 24.22 -0.57 -2.03
CA PHE A 71 22.91 0.03 -1.79
C PHE A 71 21.92 -0.40 -2.87
N ILE A 72 22.32 -0.32 -4.15
CA ILE A 72 21.47 -0.72 -5.28
C ILE A 72 21.08 -2.19 -5.14
N TYR A 73 22.05 -3.06 -4.87
CA TYR A 73 21.81 -4.47 -4.67
C TYR A 73 20.78 -4.71 -3.57
N ARG A 74 21.01 -4.18 -2.36
CA ARG A 74 20.11 -4.37 -1.22
C ARG A 74 18.73 -3.78 -1.47
N TYR A 75 18.65 -2.60 -2.07
CA TYR A 75 17.39 -1.97 -2.44
C TYR A 75 16.59 -2.90 -3.36
N LEU A 76 17.21 -3.44 -4.42
CA LEU A 76 16.56 -4.35 -5.35
C LEU A 76 16.18 -5.69 -4.70
N VAL A 77 16.98 -6.22 -3.77
CA VAL A 77 16.59 -7.40 -2.99
C VAL A 77 15.33 -7.10 -2.17
N GLY A 78 15.26 -5.94 -1.51
CA GLY A 78 14.06 -5.51 -0.78
C GLY A 78 12.82 -5.43 -1.67
N GLU A 79 12.94 -4.83 -2.86
CA GLU A 79 11.88 -4.77 -3.87
C GLU A 79 11.40 -6.15 -4.33
N VAL A 80 12.33 -7.01 -4.75
CA VAL A 80 12.02 -8.32 -5.31
C VAL A 80 11.39 -9.23 -4.24
N SER A 81 11.87 -9.17 -3.00
CA SER A 81 11.25 -9.89 -1.88
C SER A 81 9.80 -9.47 -1.69
N GLY A 82 9.52 -8.17 -1.69
CA GLY A 82 8.16 -7.64 -1.56
C GLY A 82 7.25 -8.06 -2.72
N GLN A 83 7.76 -7.97 -3.95
CA GLN A 83 7.04 -8.41 -5.16
C GLN A 83 6.73 -9.92 -5.17
N ARG A 84 7.56 -10.73 -4.51
CA ARG A 84 7.35 -12.18 -4.35
C ARG A 84 6.46 -12.55 -3.16
N GLY A 85 6.00 -11.56 -2.41
CA GLY A 85 5.16 -11.76 -1.23
C GLY A 85 5.94 -12.03 0.07
N ASP A 86 7.28 -11.98 0.04
CA ASP A 86 8.09 -11.99 1.27
C ASP A 86 8.17 -10.57 1.85
N ILE A 87 7.03 -10.14 2.41
CA ILE A 87 6.81 -8.80 2.96
C ILE A 87 7.71 -8.54 4.18
N ALA A 88 7.96 -9.58 4.99
CA ALA A 88 8.79 -9.49 6.18
C ALA A 88 10.26 -9.17 5.83
N THR A 89 10.84 -9.92 4.89
CA THR A 89 12.20 -9.66 4.41
C THR A 89 12.29 -8.31 3.73
N SER A 90 11.30 -7.94 2.91
CA SER A 90 11.25 -6.63 2.24
C SER A 90 11.31 -5.48 3.25
N GLY A 91 10.44 -5.51 4.26
CA GLY A 91 10.36 -4.47 5.28
C GLY A 91 11.66 -4.35 6.09
N ALA A 92 12.25 -5.48 6.50
CA ALA A 92 13.50 -5.49 7.24
C ALA A 92 14.66 -4.85 6.44
N ILE A 93 14.77 -5.18 5.14
CA ILE A 93 15.80 -4.60 4.27
C ILE A 93 15.62 -3.08 4.15
N PHE A 94 14.40 -2.59 3.91
CA PHE A 94 14.15 -1.15 3.81
C PHE A 94 14.42 -0.43 5.13
N TYR A 95 14.09 -1.05 6.27
CA TYR A 95 14.39 -0.50 7.58
C TYR A 95 15.91 -0.37 7.82
N ASP A 96 16.68 -1.41 7.48
CA ASP A 96 18.14 -1.38 7.63
C ASP A 96 18.80 -0.35 6.71
N LEU A 97 18.31 -0.23 5.47
CA LEU A 97 18.76 0.81 4.54
C LEU A 97 18.43 2.21 5.07
N ALA A 98 17.23 2.42 5.60
CA ALA A 98 16.83 3.69 6.21
C ALA A 98 17.74 4.09 7.39
N ARG A 99 18.12 3.13 8.23
CA ARG A 99 19.06 3.36 9.35
C ARG A 99 20.46 3.73 8.86
N THR A 100 20.94 3.03 7.83
CA THR A 100 22.31 3.17 7.32
C THR A 100 22.46 4.47 6.53
N GLU A 101 21.53 4.75 5.63
CA GLU A 101 21.57 5.91 4.75
C GLU A 101 20.99 7.17 5.39
N ARG A 102 20.25 7.02 6.49
CA ARG A 102 19.51 8.10 7.18
C ARG A 102 18.53 8.80 6.23
N ASP A 103 17.84 8.02 5.40
CA ASP A 103 16.86 8.49 4.42
C ASP A 103 15.43 8.22 4.91
N ALA A 104 14.65 9.31 5.09
CA ALA A 104 13.27 9.26 5.55
C ALA A 104 12.35 8.45 4.61
N ARG A 105 12.60 8.49 3.29
CA ARG A 105 11.76 7.80 2.29
C ARG A 105 11.85 6.29 2.44
N LEU A 106 13.03 5.79 2.84
CA LEU A 106 13.24 4.37 3.12
C LEU A 106 12.57 3.98 4.44
N ALA A 107 12.57 4.86 5.45
CA ALA A 107 11.89 4.62 6.71
C ALA A 107 10.37 4.59 6.55
N GLU A 108 9.80 5.56 5.81
CA GLU A 108 8.40 5.57 5.40
C GLU A 108 8.03 4.25 4.72
N ARG A 109 8.84 3.83 3.75
CA ARG A 109 8.60 2.60 3.02
C ARG A 109 8.62 1.37 3.93
N ALA A 110 9.60 1.27 4.83
CA ALA A 110 9.66 0.21 5.81
C ALA A 110 8.42 0.20 6.71
N ALA A 111 7.98 1.37 7.19
CA ALA A 111 6.78 1.51 8.02
C ALA A 111 5.52 1.07 7.29
N LYS A 112 5.33 1.50 6.03
CA LYS A 112 4.18 1.11 5.20
C LYS A 112 4.17 -0.39 4.89
N ILE A 113 5.32 -0.99 4.59
CA ILE A 113 5.45 -2.43 4.37
C ILE A 113 5.13 -3.20 5.65
N ALA A 114 5.65 -2.75 6.80
CA ALA A 114 5.40 -3.37 8.09
C ALA A 114 3.93 -3.31 8.49
N ALA A 115 3.27 -2.16 8.28
CA ALA A 115 1.84 -2.00 8.51
C ALA A 115 1.02 -2.89 7.56
N TYR A 116 1.34 -2.89 6.27
CA TYR A 116 0.66 -3.71 5.26
C TYR A 116 0.77 -5.21 5.57
N GLY A 117 1.96 -5.68 5.95
CA GLY A 117 2.23 -7.08 6.28
C GLY A 117 1.82 -7.48 7.70
N ASN A 118 1.28 -6.55 8.51
CA ASN A 118 1.02 -6.73 9.94
C ASN A 118 2.24 -7.28 10.72
N ILE A 119 3.43 -6.76 10.40
CA ILE A 119 4.71 -7.17 10.98
C ILE A 119 4.92 -6.36 12.27
N THR A 120 4.28 -6.79 13.34
CA THR A 120 4.15 -6.02 14.59
C THR A 120 5.50 -5.63 15.20
N ASN A 121 6.51 -6.50 15.09
CA ASN A 121 7.85 -6.25 15.61
C ASN A 121 8.65 -5.22 14.78
N LEU A 122 8.23 -4.93 13.55
CA LEU A 122 8.89 -3.96 12.66
C LEU A 122 8.13 -2.63 12.57
N ALA A 123 6.79 -2.66 12.68
CA ALA A 123 5.96 -1.48 12.50
C ALA A 123 6.37 -0.33 13.42
N ALA A 124 6.46 -0.58 14.72
CA ALA A 124 6.80 0.44 15.69
C ALA A 124 8.20 1.06 15.50
N PRO A 125 9.29 0.27 15.38
CA PRO A 125 10.61 0.86 15.16
C PRO A 125 10.74 1.58 13.82
N ALA A 126 10.04 1.14 12.76
CA ALA A 126 10.06 1.81 11.46
C ALA A 126 9.30 3.14 11.47
N ILE A 127 8.11 3.19 12.08
CA ILE A 127 7.33 4.43 12.25
C ILE A 127 8.12 5.45 13.07
N LYS A 128 8.73 5.00 14.18
CA LYS A 128 9.58 5.86 15.02
C LYS A 128 10.74 6.45 14.22
N LEU A 129 11.46 5.62 13.44
CA LEU A 129 12.56 6.09 12.61
C LEU A 129 12.10 7.08 11.54
N TRP A 130 10.92 6.86 10.94
CA TRP A 130 10.34 7.76 9.96
C TRP A 130 10.06 9.15 10.58
N ALA A 131 9.37 9.19 11.72
CA ALA A 131 9.09 10.45 12.43
C ALA A 131 10.37 11.15 12.95
N GLU A 132 11.42 10.39 13.27
CA GLU A 132 12.73 10.95 13.64
C GLU A 132 13.49 11.55 12.45
N LEU A 133 13.38 10.94 11.27
CA LEU A 133 14.08 11.38 10.05
C LEU A 133 13.35 12.50 9.32
N ASP A 134 12.02 12.54 9.43
CA ASP A 134 11.16 13.54 8.80
C ASP A 134 10.14 14.08 9.82
N PRO A 135 10.59 14.99 10.72
CA PRO A 135 9.73 15.54 11.76
C PRO A 135 8.60 16.42 11.19
N ASP A 136 8.77 16.97 9.99
CA ASP A 136 7.81 17.87 9.35
C ASP A 136 6.70 17.09 8.58
N SER A 137 6.88 15.79 8.34
CA SER A 137 5.86 14.95 7.72
C SER A 137 4.67 14.75 8.66
N THR A 138 3.52 15.27 8.23
CA THR A 138 2.25 15.06 8.94
C THR A 138 1.88 13.57 9.00
N GLU A 139 2.12 12.83 7.91
CA GLU A 139 1.85 11.40 7.84
C GLU A 139 2.72 10.60 8.83
N ALA A 140 3.99 10.97 8.99
CA ALA A 140 4.88 10.34 9.96
C ALA A 140 4.40 10.57 11.41
N GLN A 141 4.01 11.81 11.74
CA GLN A 141 3.48 12.15 13.06
C GLN A 141 2.14 11.46 13.35
N GLN A 142 1.26 11.36 12.35
CA GLN A 142 0.01 10.62 12.45
C GLN A 142 0.26 9.13 12.71
N ALA A 143 1.11 8.50 11.92
CA ALA A 143 1.49 7.09 12.12
C ALA A 143 2.09 6.84 13.51
N MET A 144 2.93 7.76 13.99
CA MET A 144 3.50 7.71 15.34
C MET A 144 2.40 7.80 16.41
N THR A 145 1.46 8.73 16.26
CA THR A 145 0.33 8.90 17.19
C THR A 145 -0.57 7.67 17.23
N GLU A 146 -0.94 7.13 16.06
CA GLU A 146 -1.73 5.89 15.94
C GLU A 146 -1.03 4.71 16.61
N MET A 147 0.28 4.57 16.40
CA MET A 147 1.10 3.54 17.03
C MET A 147 1.12 3.70 18.56
N LEU A 148 1.28 4.92 19.07
CA LEU A 148 1.26 5.20 20.51
C LEU A 148 -0.10 4.86 21.13
N ILE A 149 -1.20 5.19 20.45
CA ILE A 149 -2.55 4.80 20.85
C ILE A 149 -2.69 3.28 20.88
N ALA A 150 -2.28 2.60 19.81
CA ALA A 150 -2.36 1.14 19.70
C ALA A 150 -1.52 0.40 20.76
N THR A 151 -0.42 1.00 21.20
CA THR A 151 0.48 0.42 22.22
C THR A 151 0.15 0.86 23.66
N GLY A 152 -0.87 1.70 23.83
CA GLY A 152 -1.29 2.21 25.15
C GLY A 152 -0.35 3.26 25.74
N ARG A 153 0.57 3.82 24.96
CA ARG A 153 1.54 4.85 25.36
C ARG A 153 1.01 6.26 25.08
N LEU A 154 -0.16 6.55 25.64
CA LEU A 154 -0.89 7.79 25.38
C LEU A 154 -0.17 9.03 25.96
N GLU A 155 0.68 8.85 26.97
CA GLU A 155 1.47 9.94 27.56
C GLU A 155 2.49 10.56 26.60
N ASP A 156 2.88 9.87 25.52
CA ASP A 156 3.87 10.34 24.56
C ASP A 156 3.24 11.08 23.35
N THR A 157 1.91 11.16 23.24
CA THR A 157 1.25 11.89 22.14
C THR A 157 1.24 13.39 22.42
N LYS A 158 1.94 14.18 21.61
CA LYS A 158 1.88 15.65 21.68
C LYS A 158 0.96 16.18 20.57
N PRO A 159 0.04 17.11 20.87
CA PRO A 159 -0.85 17.71 19.88
C PRO A 159 -0.13 18.67 18.94
#